data_AF-A0A2E3MSM9-F1
#
_entry.id   AF-A0A2E3MSM9-F1
#
_cell.length_a   1.000
_cell.length_b   1.000
_cell.length_c   1.000
_cell.angle_alpha   90.00
_cell.angle_beta   90.00
_cell.angle_gamma   90.00
#
_symmetry.space_group_name_H-M   'P 1'
#
loop_
_entity.id
_entity.type
_entity.pdbx_description
1 polymer ?
#
loop_
_entity_poly.entity_id
_entity_poly.type
_entity_poly.pdbx_seq_one_letter_code
_entity_poly.pdbx_strand_id
1 'polypeptide(L)'
;MTTRFLASSFLLCFMSVSGCGPTQPVDSDATGEQADVASAAPVDPHDIPLTEGEIDQLRDETVMWAAALERIQEFAATIELETTSGAPAKAHRALDLVDYVLQWLPDIAQTSKVPKDHWQTIGENTQVLRDAFNVLHANIDAGKEPGYEAVAADIKVAIEALVAIKPAATEGAPPAE
;
A
#
# COMPACT_ATOMS: atom_id res chain seq x y z
N MET A 1 -35.64 29.96 21.15
CA MET A 1 -34.67 30.28 22.21
C MET A 1 -33.33 30.56 21.55
N THR A 2 -32.91 31.81 21.62
CA THR A 2 -31.71 32.38 21.02
C THR A 2 -30.66 32.54 22.11
N THR A 3 -29.45 32.04 21.89
CA THR A 3 -28.27 32.52 22.61
C THR A 3 -27.05 32.55 21.69
N ARG A 4 -26.45 33.74 21.63
CA ARG A 4 -25.26 34.13 20.88
C ARG A 4 -24.02 34.04 21.77
N PHE A 5 -22.87 34.29 21.14
CA PHE A 5 -21.55 34.74 21.66
C PHE A 5 -20.54 33.62 21.97
N LEU A 6 -19.23 33.75 21.73
CA LEU A 6 -18.36 34.93 21.71
C LEU A 6 -17.07 34.65 20.88
N ALA A 7 -16.43 35.72 20.41
CA ALA A 7 -15.16 35.75 19.65
C ALA A 7 -13.91 35.60 20.54
N SER A 8 -12.76 35.24 19.95
CA SER A 8 -11.52 36.03 20.05
C SER A 8 -10.32 35.39 19.34
N SER A 9 -9.64 36.23 18.57
CA SER A 9 -8.36 36.04 17.90
C SER A 9 -7.18 35.99 18.88
N PHE A 10 -6.10 35.30 18.52
CA PHE A 10 -4.76 35.71 18.95
C PHE A 10 -3.77 35.58 17.80
N LEU A 11 -3.25 36.74 17.40
CA LEU A 11 -2.20 36.99 16.43
C LEU A 11 -0.86 36.98 17.18
N LEU A 12 0.16 36.27 16.69
CA LEU A 12 1.54 36.54 17.10
C LEU A 12 2.50 36.39 15.92
N CYS A 13 2.89 37.53 15.35
CA CYS A 13 4.10 37.70 14.55
C CYS A 13 5.31 37.78 15.49
N PHE A 14 6.38 37.04 15.20
CA PHE A 14 7.73 37.52 15.48
C PHE A 14 8.67 37.14 14.34
N MET A 15 9.10 38.17 13.62
CA MET A 15 10.23 38.15 12.70
C MET A 15 11.54 38.13 13.50
N SER A 16 12.56 37.47 12.95
CA SER A 16 13.96 37.80 13.24
C SER A 16 14.77 37.62 11.97
N VAL A 17 15.17 38.76 11.40
CA VAL A 17 16.08 38.91 10.27
C VAL A 17 17.42 39.34 10.85
N SER A 18 18.50 38.59 10.64
CA SER A 18 19.91 38.96 10.85
C SER A 18 20.76 37.81 10.27
N GLY A 19 21.73 37.99 9.37
CA GLY A 19 22.33 39.19 8.84
C GLY A 19 23.12 38.89 7.56
N CYS A 20 23.51 39.98 6.88
CA CYS A 20 24.30 39.99 5.66
C CYS A 20 25.73 40.43 6.02
N GLY A 21 26.73 39.74 5.48
CA GLY A 21 28.13 40.20 5.51
C GLY A 21 28.88 39.58 4.32
N PRO A 22 29.44 40.37 3.39
CA PRO A 22 30.23 39.85 2.29
C PRO A 22 31.68 39.66 2.73
N THR A 23 32.26 38.49 2.46
CA THR A 23 33.72 38.29 2.50
C THR A 23 34.14 37.85 1.10
N GLN A 24 34.87 38.73 0.40
CA GLN A 24 35.51 38.45 -0.89
C GLN A 24 36.94 37.93 -0.67
N PRO A 25 37.62 37.41 -1.72
CA PRO A 25 38.18 36.08 -1.75
C PRO A 25 39.67 36.06 -1.39
N VAL A 26 40.15 34.90 -0.95
CA VAL A 26 41.57 34.57 -0.99
C VAL A 26 41.73 33.36 -1.91
N ASP A 27 42.25 33.62 -3.10
CA ASP A 27 42.84 32.60 -3.95
C ASP A 27 44.09 32.05 -3.26
N SER A 28 44.12 30.73 -3.07
CA SER A 28 45.35 29.95 -3.00
C SER A 28 45.03 28.56 -3.51
N ASP A 29 45.32 28.43 -4.79
CA ASP A 29 45.36 27.21 -5.59
C ASP A 29 46.33 26.19 -4.96
N ALA A 30 45.82 25.01 -4.56
CA ALA A 30 46.53 23.72 -4.61
C ALA A 30 45.69 22.60 -3.98
N THR A 31 45.12 21.79 -4.87
CA THR A 31 45.15 20.32 -4.80
C THR A 31 44.36 19.62 -3.70
N GLY A 32 43.24 19.03 -4.12
CA GLY A 32 42.62 17.92 -3.41
C GLY A 32 41.13 18.10 -3.27
N GLU A 33 40.44 18.00 -4.41
CA GLU A 33 39.01 17.71 -4.47
C GLU A 33 38.76 16.43 -3.69
N GLN A 34 38.49 16.57 -2.40
CA GLN A 34 37.89 15.51 -1.61
C GLN A 34 36.46 15.45 -2.11
N ALA A 35 36.29 14.68 -3.20
CA ALA A 35 34.99 14.22 -3.63
C ALA A 35 34.33 13.64 -2.40
N ASP A 36 33.35 14.38 -1.87
CA ASP A 36 32.39 13.89 -0.91
C ASP A 36 31.61 12.82 -1.66
N VAL A 37 32.18 11.61 -1.70
CA VAL A 37 31.49 10.44 -2.21
C VAL A 37 30.44 10.18 -1.13
N ALA A 38 29.29 10.82 -1.29
CA ALA A 38 28.06 10.44 -0.62
C ALA A 38 27.99 8.93 -0.82
N SER A 39 28.32 8.20 0.25
CA SER A 39 28.29 6.75 0.25
C SER A 39 26.83 6.43 0.01
N ALA A 40 26.49 6.08 -1.23
CA ALA A 40 25.13 5.70 -1.58
C ALA A 40 24.76 4.60 -0.59
N ALA A 41 23.73 4.86 0.22
CA ALA A 41 23.23 3.86 1.14
C ALA A 41 23.01 2.57 0.34
N PRO A 42 23.40 1.40 0.88
CA PRO A 42 23.16 0.14 0.19
C PRO A 42 21.68 0.05 -0.18
N VAL A 43 21.39 -0.20 -1.46
CA VAL A 43 20.03 -0.41 -1.96
C VAL A 43 19.42 -1.55 -1.15
N ASP A 44 18.27 -1.32 -0.51
CA ASP A 44 17.53 -2.36 0.18
C ASP A 44 17.15 -3.43 -0.87
N PRO A 45 17.57 -4.70 -0.72
CA PRO A 45 17.20 -5.76 -1.65
C PRO A 45 15.68 -5.98 -1.74
N HIS A 46 14.89 -5.43 -0.81
CA HIS A 46 13.44 -5.49 -0.80
C HIS A 46 12.76 -4.32 -1.51
N ASP A 47 13.50 -3.29 -1.92
CA ASP A 47 13.00 -2.11 -2.65
C ASP A 47 13.21 -2.22 -4.17
N ILE A 48 13.30 -3.45 -4.70
CA ILE A 48 13.40 -3.67 -6.14
C ILE A 48 12.02 -3.46 -6.76
N PRO A 49 11.85 -2.49 -7.68
CA PRO A 49 10.56 -2.25 -8.32
C PRO A 49 10.00 -3.49 -9.02
N LEU A 50 8.68 -3.64 -9.03
CA LEU A 50 8.00 -4.63 -9.87
C LEU A 50 8.36 -4.40 -11.35
N THR A 51 8.73 -5.48 -12.04
CA THR A 51 8.87 -5.43 -13.50
C THR A 51 7.51 -5.56 -14.17
N GLU A 52 7.38 -5.03 -15.39
CA GLU A 52 6.15 -5.20 -16.18
C GLU A 52 5.78 -6.68 -16.37
N GLY A 53 6.77 -7.54 -16.61
CA GLY A 53 6.55 -8.97 -16.78
C GLY A 53 5.99 -9.67 -15.53
N GLU A 54 6.35 -9.21 -14.34
CA GLU A 54 5.78 -9.74 -13.08
C GLU A 54 4.34 -9.29 -12.87
N ILE A 55 4.02 -8.05 -13.25
CA ILE A 55 2.66 -7.51 -13.19
C ILE A 55 1.77 -8.25 -14.21
N ASP A 56 2.26 -8.47 -15.43
CA ASP A 56 1.54 -9.21 -16.47
C ASP A 56 1.30 -10.67 -16.05
N GLN A 57 2.32 -11.34 -15.50
CA GLN A 57 2.17 -12.69 -14.97
C GLN A 57 1.12 -12.74 -13.87
N LEU A 58 1.17 -11.82 -12.90
CA LEU A 58 0.17 -11.73 -11.84
C LEU A 58 -1.24 -11.51 -12.41
N ARG A 59 -1.37 -10.67 -13.45
CA ARG A 59 -2.66 -10.41 -14.12
C ARG A 59 -3.23 -11.68 -14.75
N ASP A 60 -2.40 -12.47 -15.42
CA ASP A 60 -2.81 -13.73 -16.04
C ASP A 60 -3.25 -14.75 -14.99
N GLU A 61 -2.52 -14.84 -13.87
CA GLU A 61 -2.82 -15.75 -12.76
C GLU A 61 -4.11 -15.37 -12.00
N THR A 62 -4.48 -14.09 -12.01
CA THR A 62 -5.62 -13.56 -11.22
C THR A 62 -6.86 -13.23 -12.07
N VAL A 63 -6.92 -13.69 -13.33
CA VAL A 63 -8.03 -13.39 -14.25
C VAL A 63 -9.40 -13.86 -13.74
N MET A 64 -9.44 -14.88 -12.88
CA MET A 64 -10.66 -15.45 -12.29
C MET A 64 -10.80 -15.09 -10.80
N TRP A 65 -12.03 -14.85 -10.35
CA TRP A 65 -12.37 -14.45 -8.99
C TRP A 65 -11.75 -15.35 -7.92
N ALA A 66 -11.84 -16.67 -8.09
CA ALA A 66 -11.27 -17.62 -7.15
C ALA A 66 -9.74 -17.51 -7.06
N ALA A 67 -9.05 -17.37 -8.20
CA ALA A 67 -7.60 -17.26 -8.25
C ALA A 67 -7.09 -15.92 -7.69
N ALA A 68 -7.82 -14.83 -7.96
CA ALA A 68 -7.53 -13.52 -7.36
C ALA A 68 -7.62 -13.57 -5.83
N LEU A 69 -8.65 -14.20 -5.27
CA LEU A 69 -8.82 -14.33 -3.83
C LEU A 69 -7.76 -15.22 -3.19
N GLU A 70 -7.38 -16.32 -3.86
CA GLU A 70 -6.26 -17.17 -3.44
C GLU A 70 -4.97 -16.37 -3.35
N ARG A 71 -4.63 -15.58 -4.38
CA ARG A 71 -3.45 -14.70 -4.35
C ARG A 71 -3.52 -13.64 -3.25
N ILE A 72 -4.67 -13.00 -3.04
CA ILE A 72 -4.85 -12.04 -1.93
C ILE A 72 -4.59 -12.70 -0.57
N GLN A 73 -5.06 -13.93 -0.37
CA GLN A 73 -4.84 -14.68 0.88
C GLN A 73 -3.36 -15.04 1.06
N GLU A 74 -2.68 -15.48 0.01
CA GLU A 74 -1.24 -15.78 0.04
C GLU A 74 -0.40 -14.54 0.36
N PHE A 75 -0.71 -13.40 -0.26
CA PHE A 75 -0.03 -12.14 0.05
C PHE A 75 -0.33 -11.68 1.47
N ALA A 76 -1.58 -11.75 1.93
CA ALA A 76 -1.93 -11.38 3.30
C ALA A 76 -1.19 -12.24 4.34
N ALA A 77 -1.05 -13.55 4.10
CA ALA A 77 -0.28 -14.45 4.95
C ALA A 77 1.24 -14.13 4.93
N THR A 78 1.78 -13.79 3.77
CA THR A 78 3.19 -13.36 3.64
C THR A 78 3.42 -12.05 4.40
N ILE A 79 2.52 -11.08 4.25
CA ILE A 79 2.57 -9.79 4.94
C ILE A 79 2.52 -10.01 6.46
N GLU A 80 1.60 -10.83 6.96
CA GLU A 80 1.53 -11.19 8.38
C GLU A 80 2.86 -11.78 8.86
N LEU A 81 3.37 -12.80 8.17
CA LEU A 81 4.62 -13.47 8.55
C LEU A 81 5.79 -12.48 8.63
N GLU A 82 6.00 -11.68 7.59
CA GLU A 82 7.18 -10.81 7.51
C GLU A 82 7.08 -9.62 8.47
N THR A 83 5.87 -9.07 8.67
CA THR A 83 5.66 -7.98 9.63
C THR A 83 5.71 -8.42 11.09
N THR A 84 5.47 -9.70 11.40
CA THR A 84 5.49 -10.24 12.76
C THR A 84 6.78 -11.00 13.12
N SER A 85 7.59 -11.39 12.13
CA SER A 85 8.85 -12.12 12.36
C SER A 85 10.08 -11.24 12.63
N GLY A 86 9.92 -9.91 12.61
CA GLY A 86 11.01 -8.96 12.81
C GLY A 86 11.84 -8.66 11.56
N ALA A 87 11.34 -9.04 10.37
CA ALA A 87 11.95 -8.70 9.08
C ALA A 87 10.97 -7.94 8.16
N PRO A 88 10.38 -6.82 8.62
CA PRO A 88 9.24 -6.19 7.96
C PRO A 88 9.50 -5.70 6.53
N ALA A 89 10.74 -5.33 6.19
CA ALA A 89 11.11 -4.94 4.82
C ALA A 89 10.78 -6.03 3.78
N LYS A 90 10.80 -7.32 4.16
CA LYS A 90 10.43 -8.42 3.28
C LYS A 90 8.96 -8.41 2.85
N ALA A 91 8.10 -7.67 3.57
CA ALA A 91 6.68 -7.54 3.23
C ALA A 91 6.42 -6.61 2.05
N HIS A 92 7.34 -5.68 1.70
CA HIS A 92 7.15 -4.70 0.62
C HIS A 92 6.65 -5.34 -0.67
N ARG A 93 7.33 -6.42 -1.09
CA ARG A 93 6.96 -7.10 -2.33
C ARG A 93 5.53 -7.62 -2.36
N ALA A 94 5.07 -8.20 -1.25
CA ALA A 94 3.71 -8.73 -1.15
C ALA A 94 2.67 -7.60 -1.06
N LEU A 95 3.02 -6.48 -0.41
CA LEU A 95 2.19 -5.28 -0.34
C LEU A 95 1.99 -4.65 -1.72
N ASP A 96 3.04 -4.55 -2.54
CA ASP A 96 2.94 -4.05 -3.91
C ASP A 96 2.05 -4.95 -4.78
N LEU A 97 2.30 -6.26 -4.74
CA LEU A 97 1.57 -7.23 -5.56
C LEU A 97 0.07 -7.27 -5.18
N VAL A 98 -0.26 -7.21 -3.88
CA VAL A 98 -1.66 -7.23 -3.46
C VAL A 98 -2.41 -5.96 -3.86
N ASP A 99 -1.77 -4.78 -3.88
CA ASP A 99 -2.40 -3.53 -4.33
C ASP A 99 -2.86 -3.62 -5.80
N TYR A 100 -2.04 -4.24 -6.66
CA TYR A 100 -2.41 -4.53 -8.05
C TYR A 100 -3.65 -5.44 -8.14
N VAL A 101 -3.66 -6.56 -7.42
CA VAL A 101 -4.83 -7.48 -7.45
C VAL A 101 -6.08 -6.77 -6.95
N LEU A 102 -5.98 -5.99 -5.86
CA LEU A 102 -7.09 -5.21 -5.30
C LEU A 102 -7.60 -4.16 -6.30
N GLN A 103 -6.71 -3.49 -7.03
CA GLN A 103 -7.10 -2.56 -8.10
C GLN A 103 -7.89 -3.25 -9.21
N TRP A 104 -7.58 -4.51 -9.51
CA TRP A 104 -8.22 -5.26 -10.59
C TRP A 104 -9.50 -6.00 -10.17
N LEU A 105 -9.80 -6.10 -8.87
CA LEU A 105 -10.97 -6.84 -8.39
C LEU A 105 -12.30 -6.46 -9.06
N PRO A 106 -12.62 -5.18 -9.36
CA PRO A 106 -13.84 -4.83 -10.08
C PRO A 106 -13.93 -5.48 -11.48
N ASP A 107 -12.82 -5.45 -12.24
CA ASP A 107 -12.75 -6.05 -13.57
C ASP A 107 -12.80 -7.58 -13.51
N ILE A 108 -12.11 -8.16 -12.53
CA ILE A 108 -12.10 -9.61 -12.28
C ILE A 108 -13.50 -10.08 -11.88
N ALA A 109 -14.22 -9.33 -11.04
CA ALA A 109 -15.59 -9.63 -10.64
C ALA A 109 -16.53 -9.62 -11.85
N GLN A 110 -16.40 -8.62 -12.72
CA GLN A 110 -17.16 -8.56 -13.97
C GLN A 110 -16.86 -9.75 -14.89
N THR A 111 -15.58 -10.03 -15.13
CA THR A 111 -15.11 -11.13 -15.98
C THR A 111 -15.59 -12.48 -15.47
N SER A 112 -15.56 -12.65 -14.15
CA SER A 112 -15.99 -13.86 -13.45
C SER A 112 -17.50 -13.96 -13.27
N LYS A 113 -18.30 -13.04 -13.84
CA LYS A 113 -19.76 -13.03 -13.72
C LYS A 113 -20.25 -13.01 -12.27
N VAL A 114 -19.58 -12.26 -11.41
CA VAL A 114 -20.06 -12.01 -10.03
C VAL A 114 -21.34 -11.17 -10.09
N PRO A 115 -22.43 -11.60 -9.41
CA PRO A 115 -23.68 -10.85 -9.39
C PRO A 115 -23.51 -9.40 -8.92
N LYS A 116 -24.22 -8.47 -9.58
CA LYS A 116 -24.11 -7.04 -9.29
C LYS A 116 -24.50 -6.64 -7.86
N ASP A 117 -25.36 -7.44 -7.22
CA ASP A 117 -25.76 -7.24 -5.83
C ASP A 117 -24.58 -7.31 -4.84
N HIS A 118 -23.45 -7.90 -5.25
CA HIS A 118 -22.23 -7.96 -4.44
C HIS A 118 -21.24 -6.83 -4.73
N TRP A 119 -21.43 -6.00 -5.76
CA TRP A 119 -20.39 -5.05 -6.20
C TRP A 119 -20.07 -3.97 -5.18
N GLN A 120 -21.08 -3.52 -4.42
CA GLN A 120 -20.85 -2.60 -3.31
C GLN A 120 -19.96 -3.26 -2.24
N THR A 121 -20.29 -4.49 -1.84
CA THR A 121 -19.50 -5.27 -0.87
C THR A 121 -18.06 -5.47 -1.37
N ILE A 122 -17.85 -5.71 -2.67
CA ILE A 122 -16.51 -5.82 -3.26
C ILE A 122 -15.76 -4.49 -3.08
N GLY A 123 -16.37 -3.38 -3.48
CA GLY A 123 -15.74 -2.06 -3.38
C GLY A 123 -15.36 -1.67 -1.94
N GLU A 124 -16.28 -1.86 -0.99
CA GLU A 124 -16.05 -1.55 0.43
C GLU A 124 -14.93 -2.40 1.03
N ASN A 125 -14.95 -3.72 0.84
CA ASN A 125 -13.93 -4.60 1.41
C ASN A 125 -12.58 -4.47 0.70
N THR A 126 -12.58 -4.14 -0.60
CA THR A 126 -11.34 -3.77 -1.32
C THR A 126 -10.72 -2.52 -0.71
N GLN A 127 -11.52 -1.49 -0.41
CA GLN A 127 -11.00 -0.27 0.21
C GLN A 127 -10.45 -0.54 1.62
N VAL A 128 -11.14 -1.34 2.44
CA VAL A 128 -10.66 -1.75 3.76
C VAL A 128 -9.28 -2.42 3.66
N LEU A 129 -9.11 -3.35 2.71
CA LEU A 129 -7.82 -4.01 2.50
C LEU A 129 -6.73 -3.04 2.06
N ARG A 130 -7.02 -2.14 1.11
CA ARG A 130 -6.06 -1.14 0.65
C ARG A 130 -5.63 -0.21 1.79
N ASP A 131 -6.57 0.27 2.59
CA ASP A 131 -6.27 1.15 3.73
C ASP A 131 -5.39 0.44 4.77
N ALA A 132 -5.73 -0.81 5.11
CA ALA A 132 -4.95 -1.61 6.04
C ALA A 132 -3.52 -1.89 5.53
N PHE A 133 -3.37 -2.33 4.28
CA PHE A 133 -2.06 -2.60 3.70
C PHE A 133 -1.23 -1.34 3.49
N ASN A 134 -1.86 -0.20 3.15
CA ASN A 134 -1.17 1.09 3.07
C ASN A 134 -0.62 1.57 4.42
N VAL A 135 -1.33 1.30 5.53
CA VAL A 135 -0.80 1.58 6.87
C VAL A 135 0.48 0.78 7.13
N LEU A 136 0.48 -0.52 6.79
CA LEU A 136 1.67 -1.35 6.93
C LEU A 136 2.80 -0.83 6.05
N HIS A 137 2.53 -0.61 4.76
CA HIS A 137 3.51 -0.11 3.79
C HIS A 137 4.15 1.19 4.28
N ALA A 138 3.34 2.19 4.64
CA ALA A 138 3.83 3.49 5.09
C ALA A 138 4.63 3.42 6.40
N ASN A 139 4.32 2.49 7.30
CA ASN A 139 5.10 2.30 8.53
C ASN A 139 6.47 1.67 8.22
N ILE A 140 6.51 0.68 7.32
CA ILE A 140 7.76 0.03 6.93
C ILE A 140 8.67 1.01 6.19
N ASP A 141 8.12 1.77 5.23
CA ASP A 141 8.84 2.85 4.52
C ASP A 141 9.44 3.89 5.49
N ALA A 142 8.72 4.19 6.58
CA ALA A 142 9.16 5.12 7.60
C ALA A 142 10.14 4.53 8.62
N GLY A 143 10.54 3.25 8.48
CA GLY A 143 11.40 2.54 9.42
C GLY A 143 10.76 2.34 10.80
N LYS A 144 9.43 2.31 10.87
CA LYS A 144 8.65 2.12 12.10
C LYS A 144 8.22 0.67 12.25
N GLU A 145 7.74 0.34 13.44
CA GLU A 145 6.98 -0.90 13.66
C GLU A 145 5.79 -0.97 12.67
N PRO A 146 5.60 -2.09 11.94
CA PRO A 146 4.55 -2.19 10.93
C PRO A 146 3.15 -1.94 11.48
N GLY A 147 2.88 -2.36 12.71
CA GLY A 147 1.57 -2.21 13.35
C GLY A 147 0.52 -3.22 12.89
N TYR A 148 0.93 -4.44 12.48
CA TYR A 148 0.03 -5.49 11.99
C TYR A 148 -1.15 -5.78 12.92
N GLU A 149 -0.91 -5.85 14.23
CA GLU A 149 -1.97 -6.12 15.23
C GLU A 149 -3.13 -5.11 15.16
N ALA A 150 -2.87 -3.86 14.77
CA ALA A 150 -3.89 -2.82 14.70
C ALA A 150 -4.84 -2.99 13.50
N VAL A 151 -4.42 -3.72 12.46
CA VAL A 151 -5.18 -3.87 11.21
C VAL A 151 -5.57 -5.33 10.91
N ALA A 152 -5.05 -6.30 11.67
CA ALA A 152 -5.25 -7.73 11.44
C ALA A 152 -6.74 -8.14 11.36
N ALA A 153 -7.58 -7.57 12.24
CA ALA A 153 -9.01 -7.87 12.26
C ALA A 153 -9.71 -7.38 10.98
N ASP A 154 -9.38 -6.17 10.52
CA ASP A 154 -9.96 -5.57 9.32
C ASP A 154 -9.55 -6.36 8.06
N ILE A 155 -8.28 -6.74 7.96
CA ILE A 155 -7.76 -7.58 6.87
C ILE A 155 -8.53 -8.90 6.81
N LYS A 156 -8.64 -9.58 7.94
CA LYS A 156 -9.32 -10.89 8.02
C LYS A 156 -10.79 -10.77 7.62
N VAL A 157 -11.53 -9.84 8.21
CA VAL A 157 -12.97 -9.67 7.96
C VAL A 157 -13.23 -9.33 6.49
N ALA A 158 -12.41 -8.45 5.91
CA ALA A 158 -12.57 -8.06 4.52
C ALA A 158 -12.29 -9.21 3.55
N ILE A 159 -11.24 -10.02 3.79
CA ILE A 159 -10.96 -11.22 3.00
C ILE A 159 -12.11 -12.23 3.12
N GLU A 160 -12.60 -12.50 4.32
CA GLU A 160 -13.72 -13.42 4.55
C GLU A 160 -14.99 -12.97 3.80
N ALA A 161 -15.30 -11.67 3.82
CA ALA A 161 -16.43 -11.11 3.10
C ALA A 161 -16.29 -11.28 1.57
N LEU A 162 -15.09 -11.09 1.03
CA LEU A 162 -14.82 -11.28 -0.40
C LEU A 162 -14.91 -12.76 -0.81
N VAL A 163 -14.38 -13.68 0.01
CA VAL A 163 -14.40 -15.14 -0.23
C VAL A 163 -15.82 -15.73 -0.21
N ALA A 164 -16.73 -15.12 0.56
CA ALA A 164 -18.13 -15.51 0.60
C ALA A 164 -18.87 -15.26 -0.72
N ILE A 165 -18.38 -14.34 -1.56
CA ILE A 165 -19.01 -13.98 -2.84
C ILE A 165 -18.71 -15.07 -3.88
N LYS A 166 -19.77 -15.57 -4.52
CA LYS A 166 -19.66 -16.58 -5.57
C LYS A 166 -20.05 -16.02 -6.94
N PRO A 167 -19.26 -16.32 -7.99
CA PRO A 167 -19.70 -16.19 -9.38
C PRO A 167 -21.06 -16.82 -9.64
N ALA A 168 -21.82 -16.28 -10.60
CA ALA A 168 -23.01 -16.95 -11.09
C ALA A 168 -22.64 -18.35 -11.64
N ALA A 169 -23.46 -19.35 -11.32
CA ALA A 169 -23.32 -20.67 -11.92
C ALA A 169 -23.40 -20.53 -13.45
N THR A 170 -22.46 -21.12 -14.16
CA THR A 170 -22.51 -21.16 -15.62
C THR A 170 -23.73 -22.00 -16.03
N GLU A 171 -24.79 -21.36 -16.51
CA GLU A 171 -25.87 -22.05 -17.22
C GLU A 171 -25.25 -22.75 -18.44
N GLY A 172 -25.11 -24.08 -18.37
CA GLY A 172 -24.49 -24.87 -19.44
C GLY A 172 -23.82 -26.17 -19.02
N ALA A 173 -23.68 -26.48 -17.72
CA ALA A 173 -23.30 -27.83 -17.32
C ALA A 173 -24.48 -28.78 -17.60
N PRO A 174 -24.33 -29.79 -18.49
CA PRO A 174 -25.36 -30.81 -18.62
C PRO A 174 -25.56 -31.52 -17.27
N PRO A 175 -26.79 -31.97 -16.94
CA PRO A 175 -27.00 -32.73 -15.72
C PRO A 175 -26.05 -33.93 -15.71
N ALA A 176 -25.36 -34.14 -14.60
CA ALA A 176 -24.62 -35.37 -14.38
C ALA A 176 -25.61 -36.54 -14.44
N GLU A 177 -25.40 -37.45 -15.37
CA GLU A 177 -26.12 -38.74 -15.46
C GLU A 177 -25.69 -39.69 -14.34
#